data_AF-A0A7V4IZH6-F1
#
_entry.id   AF-A0A7V4IZH6-F1
#
_cell.length_a   1.000
_cell.length_b   1.000
_cell.length_c   1.000
_cell.angle_alpha   90.00
_cell.angle_beta   90.00
_cell.angle_gamma   90.00
#
_symmetry.space_group_name_H-M   'P 1'
#
loop_
_entity.id
_entity.type
_entity.pdbx_description
1 polymer ?
#
loop_
_entity_poly.entity_id
_entity_poly.type
_entity_poly.pdbx_seq_one_letter_code
_entity_poly.pdbx_strand_id
1 'polypeptide(L)'
;DDHLYSFFFPIMGLSKKFSQRGSVEYTSPVNIEEAFEYKERELYDASRTKIGSLDLAEGQKFMYLFDFGDMWWHEITVEKVNQPADENAVYPLILSKHGISPEQYPKYKE
;
A
#
# COMPACT_ATOMS: atom_id res chain seq x y z
N ASP A 1 2.66 -19.07 0.56
CA ASP A 1 1.90 -18.30 1.55
C ASP A 1 1.91 -16.87 1.05
N ASP A 2 0.77 -16.37 0.59
CA ASP A 2 0.68 -15.02 0.07
C ASP A 2 0.49 -14.10 1.28
N HIS A 3 1.54 -13.38 1.66
CA HIS A 3 1.51 -12.50 2.81
C HIS A 3 0.39 -11.45 2.66
N LEU A 4 -0.40 -11.24 3.72
CA LEU A 4 -1.40 -10.18 3.75
C LEU A 4 -0.74 -8.80 3.66
N TYR A 5 -1.43 -7.87 3.02
CA TYR A 5 -0.96 -6.51 2.85
C TYR A 5 -2.12 -5.50 2.78
N SER A 6 -1.83 -4.26 3.17
CA SER A 6 -2.79 -3.15 3.13
C SER A 6 -2.13 -1.80 2.83
N PHE A 7 -2.84 -0.95 2.10
CA PHE A 7 -2.55 0.47 1.92
C PHE A 7 -3.58 1.31 2.67
N PHE A 8 -3.11 2.28 3.45
CA PHE A 8 -3.95 3.16 4.25
C PHE A 8 -3.77 4.61 3.81
N PHE A 9 -4.82 5.17 3.23
CA PHE A 9 -4.88 6.56 2.78
C PHE A 9 -5.55 7.42 3.85
N PRO A 10 -4.83 8.35 4.51
CA PRO A 10 -5.40 9.19 5.55
C PRO A 10 -6.54 10.04 5.00
N ILE A 11 -7.64 10.12 5.75
CA ILE A 11 -8.74 11.02 5.41
C ILE A 11 -8.32 12.43 5.81
N MET A 12 -8.16 13.31 4.82
CA MET A 12 -7.73 14.70 5.04
C MET A 12 -8.66 15.42 6.03
N GLY A 13 -8.07 16.12 7.00
CA GLY A 13 -8.81 16.93 7.98
C GLY A 13 -9.19 16.22 9.28
N LEU A 14 -9.06 14.89 9.37
CA LEU A 14 -9.39 14.13 10.59
C LEU A 14 -8.23 14.02 11.60
N SER A 15 -6.97 14.10 11.17
CA SER A 15 -5.80 14.05 12.06
C SER A 15 -4.50 14.45 11.34
N LYS A 16 -3.53 15.03 12.07
CA LYS A 16 -2.13 15.22 11.59
C LYS A 16 -1.26 13.97 11.77
N LYS A 17 -1.72 12.97 12.52
CA LYS A 17 -1.03 11.70 12.77
C LYS A 17 -1.79 10.56 12.09
N PHE A 18 -1.04 9.63 11.50
CA PHE A 18 -1.60 8.41 10.92
C PHE A 18 -2.45 7.64 11.95
N SER A 19 -3.60 7.13 11.50
CA SER A 19 -4.47 6.21 12.23
C SER A 19 -5.17 5.31 11.23
N GLN A 20 -5.11 3.99 11.45
CA GLN A 20 -5.81 3.03 10.59
C GLN A 20 -7.32 3.30 10.54
N ARG A 21 -7.94 3.65 11.68
CA ARG A 21 -9.37 3.99 11.75
C ARG A 21 -9.74 5.30 11.05
N GLY A 22 -8.76 6.19 10.85
CA GLY A 22 -8.94 7.46 10.15
C GLY A 22 -8.48 7.40 8.70
N SER A 23 -8.37 6.20 8.12
CA SER A 23 -7.85 5.99 6.77
C SER A 23 -8.80 5.12 5.95
N VAL A 24 -8.83 5.37 4.64
CA VAL A 24 -9.40 4.43 3.67
C VAL A 24 -8.39 3.31 3.46
N GLU A 25 -8.83 2.06 3.59
CA GLU A 25 -7.96 0.89 3.46
C GLU A 25 -8.23 0.11 2.16
N TYR A 26 -7.16 -0.09 1.39
CA TYR A 26 -7.13 -1.00 0.26
C TYR A 26 -6.28 -2.20 0.65
N THR A 27 -6.86 -3.39 0.72
CA THR A 27 -6.21 -4.58 1.27
C THR A 27 -6.21 -5.75 0.29
N SER A 28 -5.42 -6.78 0.60
CA SER A 28 -5.38 -8.03 -0.16
C SER A 28 -6.77 -8.71 -0.23
N PRO A 29 -7.09 -9.44 -1.33
CA PRO A 29 -8.37 -10.16 -1.46
C PRO A 29 -8.63 -11.14 -0.31
N VAL A 30 -7.60 -11.80 0.20
CA VAL A 30 -7.70 -12.76 1.32
C VAL A 30 -8.21 -12.07 2.58
N ASN A 31 -7.63 -10.90 2.94
CA ASN A 31 -8.10 -10.14 4.10
C ASN A 31 -9.53 -9.61 3.92
N ILE A 32 -9.99 -9.37 2.68
CA ILE A 32 -11.41 -9.01 2.43
C ILE A 32 -12.32 -10.19 2.74
N GLU A 33 -11.96 -11.39 2.27
CA GLU A 33 -12.75 -12.61 2.50
C GLU A 33 -12.85 -12.91 4.00
N GLU A 34 -11.73 -12.79 4.73
CA GLU A 34 -11.69 -13.00 6.18
C GLU A 34 -12.47 -11.91 6.95
N ALA A 35 -12.30 -10.64 6.60
CA ALA A 35 -12.99 -9.54 7.28
C ALA A 35 -14.51 -9.49 7.00
N PHE A 36 -14.96 -10.05 5.87
CA PHE A 36 -16.38 -10.13 5.52
C PHE A 36 -17.18 -10.92 6.55
N GLU A 37 -16.54 -11.91 7.19
CA GLU A 37 -17.15 -12.71 8.26
C GLU A 37 -17.50 -11.85 9.49
N TYR A 38 -16.72 -10.79 9.75
CA TYR A 38 -16.81 -10.00 10.98
C TYR A 38 -17.45 -8.59 10.81
N LYS A 39 -17.78 -8.17 9.57
CA LYS A 39 -18.41 -6.86 9.25
C LYS A 39 -17.73 -5.64 9.89
N GLU A 40 -16.41 -5.66 10.01
CA GLU A 40 -15.71 -4.71 10.90
C GLU A 40 -15.53 -3.32 10.30
N ARG A 41 -15.56 -3.16 8.98
CA ARG A 41 -15.34 -1.88 8.26
C ARG A 41 -15.47 -2.04 6.75
N GLU A 42 -15.59 -0.91 6.05
CA GLU A 42 -15.52 -0.86 4.59
C GLU A 42 -14.07 -1.06 4.13
N LEU A 43 -13.84 -2.10 3.34
CA LEU A 43 -12.54 -2.47 2.78
C LEU A 43 -12.60 -2.46 1.26
N TYR A 44 -11.51 -2.05 0.64
CA TYR A 44 -11.38 -2.00 -0.82
C TYR A 44 -10.34 -3.02 -1.30
N ASP A 45 -10.58 -3.64 -2.45
CA ASP A 45 -9.69 -4.66 -3.02
C ASP A 45 -8.51 -4.03 -3.76
N ALA A 46 -7.33 -4.07 -3.13
CA ALA A 46 -6.11 -3.52 -3.70
C ALA A 46 -5.68 -4.21 -5.00
N SER A 47 -6.06 -5.47 -5.23
CA SER A 47 -5.76 -6.20 -6.48
C SER A 47 -6.59 -5.71 -7.67
N ARG A 48 -7.73 -5.05 -7.40
CA ARG A 48 -8.67 -4.53 -8.41
C ARG A 48 -8.62 -3.01 -8.55
N THR A 49 -8.08 -2.31 -7.56
CA THR A 49 -7.94 -0.85 -7.61
C THR A 49 -6.72 -0.43 -8.42
N LYS A 50 -6.93 0.41 -9.42
CA LYS A 50 -5.83 1.03 -10.19
C LYS A 50 -5.30 2.24 -9.44
N ILE A 51 -3.98 2.41 -9.36
CA ILE A 51 -3.38 3.59 -8.73
C ILE A 51 -3.90 4.90 -9.37
N GLY A 52 -4.11 4.90 -10.68
CA GLY A 52 -4.64 6.07 -11.41
C GLY A 52 -6.09 6.46 -11.07
N SER A 53 -6.84 5.64 -10.33
CA SER A 53 -8.19 6.00 -9.85
C SER A 53 -8.21 6.56 -8.43
N LEU A 54 -7.05 6.75 -7.80
CA LEU A 54 -6.92 7.19 -6.41
C LEU A 54 -6.77 8.71 -6.25
N ASP A 55 -6.85 9.48 -7.35
CA ASP A 55 -6.72 10.95 -7.37
C ASP A 55 -5.55 11.48 -6.52
N LEU A 56 -4.39 10.82 -6.64
CA LEU A 56 -3.22 11.12 -5.84
C LEU A 56 -2.69 12.53 -6.12
N ALA A 57 -2.32 13.24 -5.06
CA ALA A 57 -1.70 14.56 -5.15
C ALA A 57 -0.20 14.52 -4.86
N GLU A 58 0.56 15.43 -5.48
CA GLU A 58 1.96 15.65 -5.14
C GLU A 58 2.11 16.02 -3.66
N GLY A 59 3.08 15.39 -2.98
CA GLY A 59 3.31 15.51 -1.54
C GLY A 59 2.38 14.69 -0.66
N GLN A 60 1.39 13.99 -1.22
CA GLN A 60 0.51 13.13 -0.46
C GLN A 60 1.28 11.95 0.15
N LYS A 61 0.97 11.63 1.41
CA LYS A 61 1.55 10.50 2.14
C LYS A 61 0.49 9.48 2.49
N PHE A 62 0.85 8.21 2.39
CA PHE A 62 0.01 7.08 2.80
C PHE A 62 0.89 5.95 3.33
N MET A 63 0.30 5.02 4.06
CA MET A 63 1.04 3.90 4.66
C MET A 63 0.80 2.61 3.89
N TYR A 64 1.83 1.79 3.81
CA TYR A 64 1.78 0.41 3.32
C TYR A 64 2.20 -0.53 4.44
N LEU A 65 1.32 -1.47 4.78
CA LEU A 65 1.57 -2.57 5.69
C LEU A 65 1.81 -3.83 4.86
N PHE A 66 2.98 -4.44 5.02
CA PHE A 66 3.30 -5.73 4.44
C PHE A 66 3.53 -6.76 5.53
N ASP A 67 3.03 -7.98 5.30
CA ASP A 67 3.06 -9.09 6.24
C ASP A 67 2.35 -8.74 7.56
N PHE A 68 1.11 -9.20 7.72
CA PHE A 68 0.36 -8.90 8.94
C PHE A 68 0.93 -9.58 10.20
N GLY A 69 1.74 -10.64 10.04
CA GLY A 69 2.40 -11.31 11.15
C GLY A 69 3.53 -10.45 11.72
N ASP A 70 4.42 -9.96 10.85
CA ASP A 70 5.58 -9.15 11.26
C ASP A 70 5.32 -7.64 11.30
N MET A 71 4.24 -7.20 10.66
CA MET A 71 3.78 -5.81 10.60
C MET A 71 4.80 -4.83 10.05
N TRP A 72 5.32 -5.07 8.84
CA TRP A 72 6.25 -4.14 8.20
C TRP A 72 5.52 -2.89 7.68
N TRP A 73 5.76 -1.76 8.36
CA TRP A 73 5.19 -0.46 7.99
C TRP A 73 6.13 0.35 7.12
N HIS A 74 5.60 0.83 6.00
CA HIS A 74 6.29 1.73 5.07
C HIS A 74 5.45 2.99 4.87
N GLU A 75 6.07 4.17 5.04
CA GLU A 75 5.47 5.42 4.58
C GLU A 75 5.81 5.61 3.10
N ILE A 76 4.80 5.83 2.27
CA ILE A 76 4.94 6.13 0.85
C ILE A 76 4.56 7.60 0.63
N THR A 77 5.44 8.34 -0.04
CA THR A 77 5.21 9.73 -0.44
C THR A 77 5.06 9.78 -1.96
N VAL A 78 3.98 10.40 -2.43
CA VAL A 78 3.79 10.71 -3.86
C VAL A 78 4.66 11.91 -4.19
N GLU A 79 5.83 11.67 -4.77
CA GLU A 79 6.77 12.76 -5.06
C GLU A 79 6.32 13.65 -6.20
N LYS A 80 5.73 13.06 -7.26
CA LYS A 80 5.18 13.77 -8.42
C LYS A 80 4.12 12.93 -9.11
N VAL A 81 3.15 13.60 -9.72
CA VAL A 81 2.19 13.01 -10.67
C VAL A 81 2.42 13.70 -12.02
N ASN A 82 3.31 13.12 -12.83
CA ASN A 82 3.76 13.75 -14.08
C ASN A 82 2.75 13.58 -15.23
N GLN A 83 2.89 14.44 -16.24
CA GLN A 83 2.32 14.28 -17.60
C GLN A 83 2.89 13.01 -18.30
N PRO A 84 2.35 12.59 -19.47
CA PRO A 84 2.21 11.17 -19.84
C PRO A 84 3.51 10.37 -19.77
N ALA A 85 3.37 9.08 -19.42
CA ALA A 85 4.47 8.14 -19.36
C ALA A 85 5.29 8.19 -20.66
N ASP A 86 6.61 8.10 -20.55
CA ASP A 86 7.47 8.04 -21.72
C ASP A 86 7.18 6.73 -22.46
N GLU A 87 6.68 6.85 -23.69
CA GLU A 87 6.30 5.72 -24.54
C GLU A 87 7.48 4.79 -24.87
N ASN A 88 8.71 5.29 -24.73
CA ASN A 88 9.93 4.52 -24.98
C ASN A 88 10.51 3.85 -23.73
N ALA A 89 9.97 4.16 -22.54
CA ALA A 89 10.46 3.61 -21.28
C ALA A 89 9.74 2.31 -20.91
N VAL A 90 10.47 1.40 -20.27
CA VAL A 90 9.92 0.18 -19.67
C VAL A 90 9.77 0.40 -18.16
N TYR A 91 8.55 0.28 -17.66
CA TYR A 91 8.21 0.50 -16.25
C TYR A 91 8.02 -0.83 -15.50
N PRO A 92 8.20 -0.85 -14.15
CA PRO A 92 8.62 0.26 -13.28
C PRO A 92 10.11 0.58 -13.38
N LEU A 93 10.47 1.86 -13.18
CA LEU A 93 11.86 2.33 -13.15
C LEU A 93 12.32 2.59 -11.72
N ILE A 94 13.51 2.09 -11.36
CA ILE A 94 14.17 2.42 -10.10
C ILE A 94 15.12 3.58 -10.36
N LEU A 95 14.75 4.78 -9.89
CA LEU A 95 15.57 6.00 -10.07
C LEU A 95 16.67 6.12 -9.02
N SER A 96 16.41 5.66 -7.79
CA SER A 96 17.32 5.73 -6.66
C SER A 96 17.06 4.58 -5.69
N LYS A 97 18.12 4.13 -5.01
CA LYS A 97 18.05 3.20 -3.88
C LYS A 97 19.03 3.64 -2.80
N HIS A 98 18.56 3.65 -1.56
CA HIS A 98 19.37 3.97 -0.38
C HIS A 98 19.35 2.80 0.59
N GLY A 99 20.54 2.42 1.07
CA GLY A 99 20.70 1.30 1.99
C GLY A 99 20.55 -0.08 1.35
N ILE A 100 20.57 -1.10 2.20
CA ILE A 100 20.41 -2.51 1.81
C ILE A 100 18.98 -2.93 2.15
N SER A 101 18.31 -3.61 1.22
CA SER A 101 16.99 -4.20 1.48
C SER A 101 17.13 -5.31 2.52
N PRO A 102 16.18 -5.46 3.46
CA PRO A 102 16.24 -6.56 4.42
C PRO A 102 16.26 -7.91 3.70
N GLU A 103 16.86 -8.92 4.35
CA GLU A 103 16.86 -10.29 3.82
C GLU A 103 15.43 -10.79 3.67
N GLN A 104 15.16 -11.48 2.55
CA GLN A 104 13.89 -12.15 2.36
C GLN A 104 13.80 -13.38 3.28
N TYR A 105 12.59 -13.70 3.72
CA TYR A 105 12.33 -14.84 4.60
C TYR A 105 13.04 -16.11 4.14
N PRO A 106 13.64 -16.89 5.07
CA PRO A 106 14.18 -18.18 4.73
C PRO A 106 13.04 -19.04 4.16
N LYS A 107 13.33 -19.80 3.09
CA LYS A 107 12.36 -20.77 2.58
C LYS A 107 12.05 -21.75 3.71
N TYR A 108 10.78 -21.88 4.07
CA TYR A 108 10.34 -22.91 5.00
C TYR A 108 10.85 -24.26 4.51
N LYS A 109 11.46 -25.05 5.40
CA LYS A 109 11.78 -26.44 5.11
C LYS A 109 10.45 -27.19 5.07
N GLU A 110 10.13 -27.73 3.90
CA GLU A 110 9.03 -28.69 3.71
C GLU A 110 9.18 -29.90 4.64
#